data_AF-A0A8H9DAL5-F1
#
_entry.id   AF-A0A8H9DAL5-F1
#
_cell.length_a   1.000
_cell.length_b   1.000
_cell.length_c   1.000
_cell.angle_alpha   90.00
_cell.angle_beta   90.00
_cell.angle_gamma   90.00
#
_symmetry.space_group_name_H-M   'P 1'
#
loop_
_entity.id
_entity.type
_entity.pdbx_description
1 polymer ?
#
loop_
_entity_poly.entity_id
_entity_poly.type
_entity_poly.pdbx_seq_one_letter_code
_entity_poly.pdbx_strand_id
1 'polypeptide(L)' 'MSVMVYFKSGVSQVFIVPHNISAVEFRRIAETVGGDFYKVDFMQRQVKPRKLNTSY' A
#
# COMPACT_ATOMS: atom_id res chain seq x y z
N MET A 1 6.04 0.57 3.02
CA MET A 1 4.58 0.73 3.15
C MET A 1 3.84 -0.45 2.53
N SER A 2 2.59 -0.70 2.95
CA SER A 2 1.72 -1.71 2.35
C SER A 2 0.68 -1.02 1.46
N VAL A 3 0.49 -1.55 0.26
CA VAL A 3 -0.38 -0.96 -0.76
C VAL A 3 -1.27 -2.05 -1.33
N MET A 4 -2.58 -1.90 -1.25
CA MET A 4 -3.55 -2.82 -1.88
C MET A 4 -3.84 -2.36 -3.31
N VAL A 5 -3.70 -3.26 -4.28
CA VAL A 5 -3.96 -3.01 -5.69
C VAL A 5 -5.17 -3.83 -6.13
N TYR A 6 -6.08 -3.20 -6.86
CA TYR A 6 -7.28 -3.84 -7.43
C TYR A 6 -7.14 -3.92 -8.95
N PHE A 7 -6.93 -5.14 -9.46
CA PHE A 7 -6.73 -5.41 -10.88
C PHE A 7 -8.06 -5.50 -11.62
N LYS A 8 -8.07 -5.13 -12.91
CA LYS A 8 -9.24 -5.26 -13.78
C LYS A 8 -9.67 -6.72 -13.99
N SER A 9 -8.78 -7.67 -13.73
CA SER A 9 -9.08 -9.11 -13.71
C SER A 9 -10.00 -9.54 -12.56
N GLY A 10 -10.26 -8.66 -11.59
CA GLY A 10 -11.02 -8.96 -10.37
C GLY A 10 -10.16 -9.44 -9.21
N VAL A 11 -8.87 -9.70 -9.43
CA VAL A 11 -7.91 -10.04 -8.37
C VAL A 11 -7.51 -8.78 -7.61
N SER A 12 -7.31 -8.90 -6.29
CA SER A 12 -6.72 -7.84 -5.47
C SER A 12 -5.49 -8.38 -4.74
N GLN A 13 -4.42 -7.59 -4.66
CA GLN A 13 -3.15 -8.02 -4.06
C GLN A 13 -2.49 -6.90 -3.25
N VAL A 14 -1.90 -7.26 -2.11
CA VAL A 14 -1.10 -6.36 -1.29
C VAL A 14 0.36 -6.42 -1.72
N PHE A 15 0.92 -5.26 -2.05
CA PHE A 15 2.33 -5.04 -2.31
C PHE A 15 3.01 -4.43 -1.08
N ILE A 16 4.19 -4.95 -0.73
CA ILE A 16 5.09 -4.35 0.25
C ILE A 16 6.15 -3.60 -0.54
N VAL A 17 6.14 -2.27 -0.43
CA VAL A 17 7.02 -1.41 -1.23
C VAL A 17 7.86 -0.47 -0.38
N PRO A 18 9.06 -0.06 -0.86
CA PRO A 18 9.85 1.00 -0.23
C PRO A 18 9.08 2.33 -0.15
N HIS A 19 9.41 3.16 0.84
CA HIS A 19 8.77 4.48 0.99
C HIS A 19 9.15 5.47 -0.12
N ASN A 20 10.28 5.25 -0.78
CA ASN A 20 10.85 6.11 -1.82
C ASN A 20 10.60 5.59 -3.25
N ILE A 21 9.77 4.55 -3.44
CA ILE A 21 9.44 4.07 -4.78
C ILE A 21 8.69 5.14 -5.57
N SER A 22 9.04 5.31 -6.85
CA SER A 22 8.29 6.22 -7.71
C SER A 22 6.95 5.61 -8.11
N ALA A 23 5.91 6.45 -8.28
CA ALA A 23 4.59 5.97 -8.71
C ALA A 23 4.63 5.28 -10.08
N VAL A 24 5.50 5.76 -10.98
CA VAL A 24 5.67 5.20 -12.33
C VAL A 24 6.29 3.81 -12.27
N GLU A 25 7.34 3.64 -11.47
CA GLU A 25 7.99 2.35 -11.27
C GLU A 25 7.05 1.35 -10.60
N PHE A 26 6.36 1.77 -9.52
CA PHE A 26 5.38 0.94 -8.86
C PHE A 26 4.28 0.46 -9.83
N ARG A 27 3.76 1.38 -10.64
CA ARG A 27 2.74 1.06 -11.65
C ARG A 27 3.22 0.00 -12.63
N ARG A 28 4.43 0.15 -13.20
CA ARG A 28 5.00 -0.83 -14.13
C ARG A 28 5.15 -2.21 -13.48
N ILE A 29 5.62 -2.26 -12.24
CA ILE A 29 5.77 -3.53 -11.50
C ILE A 29 4.41 -4.18 -11.27
N ALA A 30 3.43 -3.43 -10.76
CA ALA A 30 2.09 -3.93 -10.52
C ALA A 30 1.43 -4.45 -11.82
N GLU A 31 1.54 -3.69 -12.91
CA GLU A 31 1.04 -4.09 -14.24
C GLU A 31 1.75 -5.34 -14.78
N THR A 32 3.06 -5.49 -14.54
CA THR A 32 3.81 -6.69 -14.93
C THR A 32 3.36 -7.94 -14.17
N VAL A 33 2.97 -7.80 -12.90
CA VAL A 33 2.56 -8.92 -12.04
C VAL A 33 1.11 -9.34 -12.29
N GLY A 34 0.19 -8.37 -12.36
CA GLY A 34 -1.26 -8.65 -12.36
C GLY A 34 -2.04 -8.03 -13.52
N GLY A 35 -1.36 -7.36 -14.45
CA GLY A 35 -1.99 -6.60 -15.54
C GLY A 35 -2.55 -5.25 -15.08
N ASP A 36 -3.41 -4.67 -15.91
CA ASP A 36 -4.04 -3.39 -15.63
C ASP A 36 -4.78 -3.36 -14.28
N PHE A 37 -4.59 -2.29 -13.53
CA PHE A 37 -5.34 -2.01 -12.30
C PHE A 37 -6.12 -0.70 -12.42
N TYR A 38 -7.17 -0.57 -11.61
CA TYR A 38 -8.05 0.60 -11.63
C TYR A 38 -8.07 1.35 -10.30
N LYS A 39 -7.56 0.74 -9.22
CA LYS A 39 -7.56 1.34 -7.88
C LYS A 39 -6.36 0.88 -7.07
N VAL A 40 -5.88 1.77 -6.20
CA VAL A 40 -4.81 1.54 -5.24
C VAL A 40 -5.20 2.15 -3.89
N ASP A 41 -5.09 1.39 -2.81
CA ASP A 41 -5.31 1.87 -1.44
C ASP A 41 -4.04 1.76 -0.59
N PHE A 42 -3.64 2.86 0.04
CA PHE A 42 -2.48 2.89 0.93
C PHE A 42 -2.88 2.42 2.34
N MET A 43 -2.35 1.29 2.77
CA MET A 43 -2.60 0.77 4.10
C MET A 43 -1.67 1.44 5.10
N GLN A 44 -2.15 2.53 5.72
CA GLN A 44 -1.49 3.12 6.87
C GLN A 44 -1.69 2.20 8.08
N ARG A 45 -0.59 1.81 8.75
CA ARG A 45 -0.70 1.22 10.09
C ARG A 45 -1.22 2.33 11.01
N GLN A 46 -2.42 2.17 11.55
CA GLN A 46 -2.89 3.04 12.62
C GLN A 46 -1.95 2.84 13.82
N VAL A 47 -1.02 3.77 14.00
CA VAL A 47 -0.26 3.86 15.25
C VAL A 47 -1.25 4.40 16.27
N LYS A 48 -1.85 3.52 17.08
CA LYS A 48 -2.62 3.98 18.25
C LYS A 48 -1.68 4.86 19.08
N PRO A 49 -2.02 6.13 19.34
CA PRO A 49 -1.18 6.96 20.20
C PRO A 49 -1.05 6.27 21.56
N ARG A 50 0.19 5.97 21.96
CA ARG A 50 0.50 5.46 23.29
C ARG A 50 0.09 6.58 24.26
N LYS A 51 -0.96 6.36 25.05
CA LYS A 51 -1.29 7.27 26.17
C LYS A 51 -0.09 7.28 27.11
N LEU A 52 0.65 8.38 27.14
CA LEU A 52 1.70 8.59 28.13
C LEU A 52 1.00 8.88 29.45
N ASN A 53 0.84 7.87 30.29
CA ASN A 53 0.35 8.07 31.65
C ASN A 53 1.50 8.69 32.46
N THR A 54 1.56 10.02 32.50
CA THR A 54 2.40 10.74 33.46
C THR A 54 1.61 10.87 34.76
N SER A 55 1.85 9.96 35.71
CA SER A 55 1.53 10.22 37.12
C SER A 55 2.61 11.14 37.69
N TYR A 56 2.19 12.31 38.16
CA TYR A 56 2.94 13.13 39.12
C TYR A 56 2.58 12.72 40.54
#